data_AF-B9TQJ6-F1
#
_entry.id   AF-B9TQJ6-F1
#
_cell.length_a   1.000
_cell.length_b   1.000
_cell.length_c   1.000
_cell.angle_alpha   90.00
_cell.angle_beta   90.00
_cell.angle_gamma   90.00
#
_symmetry.space_group_name_H-M   'P 1'
#
loop_
_entity.id
_entity.type
_entity.pdbx_description
1 polymer ?
#
loop_
_entity_poly.entity_id
_entity_poly.type
_entity_poly.pdbx_seq_one_letter_code
_entity_poly.pdbx_strand_id
1 'polypeptide(L)'
;MLPQKSSMVVPAPAAYNARTPTTGAPMHALTFETFGGPEVLRLRELDDPPVPPGHLQLAMRAIGLNFADIYRRRGAYHLAGAAPYIAGYEGAGE
;
A
#
# COMPACT_ATOMS: atom_id res chain seq x y z
N MET A 1 20.16 -29.03 1.26
CA MET A 1 20.72 -27.73 1.73
C MET A 1 19.53 -26.78 1.88
N LEU A 2 19.10 -26.50 3.11
CA LEU A 2 17.94 -25.64 3.39
C LEU A 2 18.40 -24.17 3.44
N PRO A 3 17.69 -23.20 2.82
CA PRO A 3 18.07 -21.80 2.92
C PRO A 3 17.79 -21.28 4.34
N GLN A 4 18.79 -20.64 4.93
CA GLN A 4 18.69 -19.90 6.19
C GLN A 4 17.61 -18.80 6.06
N LYS A 5 16.58 -18.86 6.89
CA LYS A 5 15.67 -17.73 7.11
C LYS A 5 16.44 -16.68 7.91
N SER A 6 16.86 -15.61 7.27
CA SER A 6 17.38 -14.43 7.97
C SER A 6 16.20 -13.73 8.63
N SER A 7 16.09 -13.81 9.96
CA SER A 7 15.12 -13.02 10.72
C SER A 7 15.67 -11.61 10.90
N MET A 8 14.98 -10.61 10.35
CA MET A 8 15.24 -9.21 10.65
C MET A 8 14.49 -8.84 11.92
N VAL A 9 15.21 -8.61 13.02
CA VAL A 9 14.65 -8.01 14.24
C VAL A 9 14.66 -6.51 14.02
N VAL A 10 13.49 -5.93 13.75
CA VAL A 10 13.32 -4.48 13.68
C VAL A 10 13.05 -3.99 15.11
N PRO A 11 13.88 -3.08 15.68
CA PRO A 11 13.58 -2.53 17.00
C PRO A 11 12.25 -1.77 16.96
N ALA A 12 11.44 -1.93 18.01
CA ALA A 12 10.21 -1.15 18.17
C ALA A 12 10.58 0.34 18.13
N PRO A 13 10.03 1.14 17.20
CA PRO A 13 10.33 2.56 17.16
C PRO A 13 9.91 3.20 18.48
N ALA A 14 10.80 4.02 19.06
CA ALA A 14 10.47 4.92 20.15
C ALA A 14 9.20 5.68 19.77
N ALA A 15 8.18 5.62 20.65
CA ALA A 15 6.86 6.22 20.53
C ALA A 15 6.67 7.02 19.23
N TYR A 16 6.19 6.34 18.19
CA TYR A 16 5.80 6.99 16.95
C TYR A 16 4.81 8.09 17.31
N ASN A 17 5.22 9.36 17.12
CA ASN A 17 4.37 10.52 17.30
C ASN A 17 3.29 10.43 16.23
N ALA A 18 2.23 9.68 16.51
CA ALA A 18 1.08 9.58 15.64
C ALA A 18 0.59 10.99 15.38
N ARG A 19 0.74 11.46 14.14
CA ARG A 19 -0.01 12.62 13.72
C ARG A 19 -1.47 12.32 14.01
N THR A 20 -2.16 13.28 14.61
CA THR A 20 -3.61 13.25 14.65
C THR A 20 -4.09 13.05 13.21
N PRO A 21 -4.91 12.02 12.91
CA PRO A 21 -5.47 11.82 11.59
C PRO A 21 -6.01 13.16 11.11
N THR A 22 -5.49 13.67 10.00
CA THR A 22 -5.92 14.96 9.49
C THR A 22 -7.23 14.70 8.77
N THR A 23 -8.31 14.60 9.54
CA THR A 23 -9.63 14.28 9.02
C THR A 23 -9.98 15.27 7.91
N GLY A 24 -9.91 14.83 6.64
CA GLY A 24 -10.49 15.55 5.51
C GLY A 24 -9.56 16.08 4.40
N ALA A 25 -8.26 15.80 4.39
CA ALA A 25 -7.45 16.08 3.19
C ALA A 25 -7.43 14.83 2.28
N PRO A 26 -7.81 14.93 0.98
CA PRO A 26 -7.82 13.77 0.10
C PRO A 26 -6.41 13.24 -0.13
N MET A 27 -6.23 11.92 0.00
CA MET A 27 -5.01 11.21 -0.36
C MET A 27 -5.04 10.86 -1.85
N HIS A 28 -3.85 10.79 -2.47
CA HIS A 28 -3.72 10.31 -3.84
C HIS A 28 -3.36 8.82 -3.86
N ALA A 29 -4.12 8.02 -4.59
CA ALA A 29 -3.87 6.60 -4.76
C ALA A 29 -3.82 6.22 -6.24
N LEU A 30 -2.87 5.36 -6.60
CA LEU A 30 -2.82 4.76 -7.93
C LEU A 30 -3.77 3.56 -7.96
N THR A 31 -4.73 3.57 -8.88
CA THR A 31 -5.83 2.60 -8.95
C THR A 31 -6.00 2.00 -10.34
N PHE A 32 -6.73 0.89 -10.44
CA PHE A 32 -7.23 0.34 -11.70
C PHE A 32 -8.59 -0.35 -11.50
N GLU A 33 -9.50 -0.21 -12.47
CA GLU A 33 -10.83 -0.86 -12.44
C GLU A 33 -10.90 -2.12 -13.29
N THR A 34 -10.09 -2.18 -14.35
CA THR A 34 -9.99 -3.32 -15.26
C THR A 34 -8.55 -3.80 -15.36
N PHE A 35 -8.38 -5.07 -15.72
CA PHE A 35 -7.06 -5.63 -15.96
C PHE A 35 -6.53 -5.24 -17.34
N GLY A 36 -5.22 -5.02 -17.46
CA GLY A 36 -4.63 -4.64 -18.75
C GLY A 36 -3.13 -4.34 -18.69
N GLY A 37 -2.64 -3.50 -19.58
CA GLY A 37 -1.32 -2.84 -19.53
C GLY A 37 -1.36 -1.56 -18.69
N PRO A 38 -0.23 -0.83 -18.55
CA PRO A 38 -0.15 0.35 -17.68
C PRO A 38 -1.22 1.42 -17.96
N GLU A 39 -1.80 1.43 -19.16
CA GLU A 39 -2.91 2.29 -19.58
C GLU A 39 -4.19 2.17 -18.75
N VAL A 40 -4.36 1.13 -17.93
CA VAL A 40 -5.50 1.00 -17.00
C VAL A 40 -5.32 1.79 -15.69
N LEU A 41 -4.10 2.25 -15.42
CA LEU A 41 -3.77 2.94 -14.16
C LEU A 41 -4.35 4.36 -14.15
N ARG A 42 -4.95 4.74 -13.02
CA ARG A 42 -5.49 6.07 -12.77
C ARG A 42 -5.04 6.55 -11.40
N LEU A 43 -4.45 7.73 -11.33
CA LEU A 43 -4.27 8.44 -10.06
C LEU A 43 -5.64 9.01 -9.65
N ARG A 44 -6.08 8.69 -8.43
CA ARG A 44 -7.36 9.17 -7.88
C ARG A 44 -7.13 9.85 -6.54
N GLU A 45 -7.90 10.88 -6.28
CA GLU A 45 -8.11 11.42 -4.94
C GLU A 45 -9.13 10.54 -4.20
N LEU A 46 -8.79 10.12 -3.00
CA LEU A 46 -9.60 9.28 -2.11
C LEU A 46 -9.58 9.87 -0.70
N ASP A 47 -10.61 9.60 0.08
CA ASP A 47 -10.57 9.87 1.51
C ASP A 47 -9.55 8.95 2.20
N ASP A 48 -8.94 9.43 3.28
CA ASP A 48 -8.11 8.60 4.14
C ASP A 48 -8.91 7.39 4.68
N PRO A 49 -8.32 6.19 4.69
CA PRO A 49 -9.01 5.00 5.19
C PRO A 49 -9.16 5.07 6.72
N PRO A 50 -10.22 4.49 7.29
CA PRO A 50 -10.34 4.37 8.74
C PRO A 50 -9.19 3.51 9.31
N VAL A 51 -8.76 3.80 10.53
CA VAL A 51 -7.69 3.08 11.23
C VAL A 51 -8.28 2.23 12.35
N PRO A 52 -8.46 0.91 12.17
CA PRO A 52 -8.99 0.04 13.20
C PRO A 52 -8.04 -0.08 14.40
N PRO A 53 -8.52 -0.52 15.58
CA PRO A 53 -7.64 -0.82 16.71
C PRO A 53 -6.50 -1.76 16.32
N GLY A 54 -5.28 -1.44 16.77
CA GLY A 54 -4.07 -2.21 16.47
C GLY A 54 -3.45 -1.95 15.09
N HIS A 55 -3.96 -0.99 14.31
CA HIS A 55 -3.40 -0.59 13.01
C HIS A 55 -2.79 0.81 13.09
N LEU A 56 -1.93 1.12 12.12
CA LEU A 56 -1.32 2.43 11.93
C LEU A 56 -1.67 2.96 10.54
N GLN A 57 -1.80 4.27 10.43
CA GLN A 57 -1.84 4.99 9.15
C GLN A 57 -0.53 5.75 9.00
N LEU A 58 0.11 5.61 7.84
CA LEU A 58 1.39 6.20 7.52
C LEU A 58 1.20 7.17 6.35
N ALA A 59 1.76 8.36 6.44
CA ALA A 59 1.89 9.22 5.27
C ALA A 59 3.10 8.72 4.45
N MET A 60 2.81 8.11 3.30
CA MET A 60 3.84 7.49 2.46
C MET A 60 4.85 8.55 1.96
N ARG A 61 6.14 8.27 2.15
CA ARG A 61 7.27 9.08 1.62
C ARG A 61 7.99 8.37 0.47
N ALA A 62 7.99 7.04 0.48
CA ALA A 62 8.51 6.20 -0.58
C ALA A 62 7.64 4.95 -0.75
N ILE A 63 7.54 4.47 -2.00
CA ILE A 63 6.84 3.23 -2.36
C ILE A 63 7.74 2.35 -3.20
N GLY A 64 7.72 1.04 -2.94
CA GLY A 64 8.43 0.05 -3.75
C GLY A 64 7.58 -0.37 -4.95
N LEU A 65 8.23 -0.56 -6.11
CA LEU A 65 7.60 -1.12 -7.30
C LEU A 65 8.16 -2.51 -7.55
N ASN A 66 7.28 -3.51 -7.60
CA ASN A 66 7.62 -4.91 -7.76
C ASN A 66 6.99 -5.52 -9.01
N PHE A 67 7.51 -6.66 -9.46
CA PHE A 67 6.85 -7.45 -10.52
C PHE A 67 5.45 -7.93 -10.11
N ALA A 68 5.20 -8.12 -8.82
CA ALA A 68 3.89 -8.47 -8.28
C ALA A 68 2.81 -7.43 -8.63
N ASP A 69 3.16 -6.14 -8.68
CA ASP A 69 2.24 -5.07 -9.09
C ASP A 69 1.79 -5.25 -10.54
N ILE A 70 2.71 -5.66 -11.43
CA ILE A 70 2.41 -5.93 -12.84
C ILE A 70 1.49 -7.14 -12.96
N TYR A 71 1.80 -8.24 -12.27
CA TYR A 71 0.99 -9.46 -12.33
C TYR A 71 -0.41 -9.23 -11.77
N ARG A 72 -0.54 -8.51 -10.65
CA ARG A 72 -1.85 -8.17 -10.08
C ARG A 72 -2.67 -7.29 -11.00
N ARG A 73 -2.08 -6.23 -11.56
CA ARG A 73 -2.77 -5.34 -12.50
C ARG A 73 -3.18 -6.04 -13.81
N ARG A 74 -2.49 -7.11 -14.19
CA ARG A 74 -2.85 -7.98 -15.32
C ARG A 74 -3.87 -9.07 -14.96
N GLY A 75 -4.28 -9.17 -13.70
CA GLY A 75 -5.24 -10.19 -13.23
C GLY A 75 -4.62 -11.57 -13.00
N ALA A 76 -3.29 -11.69 -12.98
CA ALA A 76 -2.55 -12.95 -12.85
C ALA A 76 -1.98 -13.19 -11.44
N TYR A 77 -2.46 -12.46 -10.43
CA TYR A 77 -1.98 -12.56 -9.05
C TYR A 77 -3.09 -12.26 -8.04
N HIS A 78 -2.99 -12.78 -6.81
CA HIS A 78 -4.01 -12.68 -5.76
C HIS A 78 -4.64 -11.29 -5.66
N LEU A 79 -5.98 -11.24 -5.81
CA LEU A 79 -6.80 -10.06 -5.64
C LEU A 79 -7.82 -10.30 -4.53
N ALA A 80 -7.91 -9.31 -3.63
CA ALA A 80 -8.96 -9.22 -2.63
C ALA A 80 -9.71 -7.90 -2.82
N GLY A 81 -11.00 -7.90 -2.49
CA GLY A 81 -11.89 -6.75 -2.68
C GLY A 81 -12.48 -6.65 -4.08
N ALA A 82 -13.15 -5.52 -4.34
CA ALA A 82 -13.74 -5.17 -5.63
C ALA A 82 -13.06 -3.93 -6.22
N ALA A 83 -13.20 -3.73 -7.53
CA ALA A 83 -12.72 -2.53 -8.19
C ALA A 83 -13.41 -1.26 -7.62
N PRO A 84 -12.72 -0.09 -7.61
CA PRO A 84 -11.35 0.13 -8.07
C PRO A 84 -10.31 -0.47 -7.11
N TYR A 85 -9.33 -1.19 -7.67
CA TYR A 85 -8.23 -1.77 -6.89
C TYR A 85 -7.12 -0.73 -6.68
N ILE A 86 -6.61 -0.62 -5.46
CA ILE A 86 -5.43 0.21 -5.14
C ILE A 86 -4.15 -0.61 -5.39
N ALA A 87 -3.17 0.00 -6.07
CA ALA A 87 -1.86 -0.58 -6.35
C ALA A 87 -0.86 -0.33 -5.21
N GLY A 88 0.19 -1.15 -5.14
CA GLY A 88 1.23 -1.08 -4.12
C GLY A 88 1.15 -2.20 -3.08
N TYR A 89 2.32 -2.65 -2.63
CA TYR A 89 2.49 -3.68 -1.61
C TYR A 89 3.40 -3.26 -0.46
N GLU A 90 4.26 -2.28 -0.68
CA GLU A 90 5.25 -1.85 0.29
C GLU A 90 5.58 -0.36 0.15
N GLY A 91 6.08 0.20 1.24
CA GLY A 91 6.69 1.51 1.25
C GLY A 91 7.12 1.91 2.65
N ALA A 92 7.59 3.15 2.77
CA ALA A 92 8.06 3.72 4.01
C ALA A 92 7.55 5.16 4.16
N GLY A 93 7.27 5.57 5.40
CA GLY A 93 6.55 6.81 5.62
C GLY A 93 6.64 7.38 7.03
N GLU A 94 6.08 8.58 7.04
CA GLU A 94 5.55 9.40 8.13
C GLU A 94 4.37 8.78 8.81
#